data_AF-A0AAQ1KFR6-F1
#
_entry.id   AF-A0AAQ1KFR6-F1
#
_cell.length_a   1.000
_cell.length_b   1.000
_cell.length_c   1.000
_cell.angle_alpha   90.00
_cell.angle_beta   90.00
_cell.angle_gamma   90.00
#
_symmetry.space_group_name_H-M   'P 1'
#
loop_
_entity.id
_entity.type
_entity.pdbx_description
1 polymer ?
#
loop_
_entity_poly.entity_id
_entity_poly.type
_entity_poly.pdbx_seq_one_letter_code
_entity_poly.pdbx_strand_id
1 'polypeptide(L)'
;MAKQKTIPYEEARQAIAALKVWPANTPFVWKKPATKKLPTPYSFRTSLALDVEQTTFAEDWFVELYYKKSPVPGVRDTLSITLIVNKSRVVAIDDNGPSSHMNKVGVGLPFYQQVVDHPHLHIPIAEASYGYAEPLDSTTVQALWELFLARANITGAPRFELPEFGQMGFDV
;
A
#
# COMPACT_ATOMS: atom_id res chain seq x y z
N MET A 1 13.57 5.59 16.14
CA MET A 1 12.85 5.39 14.86
C MET A 1 12.73 6.75 14.19
N ALA A 2 13.07 6.88 12.91
CA ALA A 2 12.86 8.15 12.19
C ALA A 2 11.35 8.47 12.19
N LYS A 3 10.99 9.74 12.41
CA LYS A 3 9.59 10.17 12.34
C LYS A 3 9.08 9.94 10.91
N GLN A 4 7.96 9.25 10.77
CA GLN A 4 7.35 9.02 9.47
C GLN A 4 7.00 10.38 8.83
N LYS A 5 7.30 10.54 7.55
CA LYS A 5 7.01 11.78 6.83
C LYS A 5 5.50 11.92 6.67
N THR A 6 5.03 13.16 6.80
CA THR A 6 3.63 13.55 6.67
C THR A 6 3.54 14.73 5.71
N ILE A 7 2.47 14.78 4.93
CA ILE A 7 2.05 15.94 4.14
C ILE A 7 0.81 16.61 4.75
N PRO A 8 0.48 17.86 4.37
CA PRO A 8 -0.80 18.48 4.73
C PRO A 8 -2.01 17.65 4.30
N TYR A 9 -3.08 17.67 5.09
CA TYR A 9 -4.30 16.91 4.81
C TYR A 9 -4.92 17.25 3.44
N GLU A 10 -4.98 18.54 3.09
CA GLU A 10 -5.54 18.95 1.80
C GLU A 10 -4.73 18.43 0.61
N GLU A 11 -3.41 18.38 0.73
CA GLU A 11 -2.54 17.79 -0.29
C GLU A 11 -2.81 16.28 -0.44
N ALA A 12 -2.93 15.56 0.69
CA ALA A 12 -3.29 14.14 0.69
C ALA A 12 -4.68 13.92 0.05
N ARG A 13 -5.66 14.76 0.40
CA ARG A 13 -7.03 14.70 -0.14
C ARG A 13 -7.07 14.96 -1.64
N GLN A 14 -6.32 15.96 -2.12
CA GLN A 14 -6.17 16.24 -3.54
C GLN A 14 -5.52 15.07 -4.27
N ALA A 15 -4.46 14.49 -3.68
CA ALA A 15 -3.79 13.35 -4.27
C ALA A 15 -4.68 12.12 -4.37
N ILE A 16 -5.54 11.86 -3.38
CA ILE A 16 -6.55 10.79 -3.44
C ILE A 16 -7.58 11.08 -4.54
N ALA A 17 -8.10 12.30 -4.59
CA ALA A 17 -9.18 12.68 -5.51
C ALA A 17 -8.74 12.73 -6.98
N ALA A 18 -7.49 13.07 -7.28
CA ALA A 18 -6.97 13.12 -8.64
C ALA A 18 -7.13 11.76 -9.35
N LEU A 19 -7.57 11.74 -10.61
CA LEU A 19 -7.52 10.51 -11.38
C LEU A 19 -6.05 10.11 -11.59
N LYS A 20 -5.75 8.84 -11.34
CA LYS A 20 -4.44 8.25 -11.60
C LYS A 20 -4.61 7.06 -12.53
N VAL A 21 -3.71 6.95 -13.50
CA VAL A 21 -3.74 5.87 -14.49
C VAL A 21 -2.49 5.03 -14.29
N TRP A 22 -2.70 3.72 -14.18
CA TRP A 22 -1.60 2.77 -14.14
C TRP A 22 -0.82 2.84 -15.46
N PRO A 23 0.52 2.89 -15.42
CA PRO A 23 1.28 3.03 -16.65
C PRO A 23 1.09 1.83 -17.58
N ALA A 24 0.93 2.08 -18.88
CA ALA A 24 0.73 1.05 -19.88
C ALA A 24 1.93 0.09 -19.89
N ASN A 25 1.67 -1.19 -20.17
CA ASN A 25 2.69 -2.23 -20.31
C ASN A 25 3.64 -2.34 -19.11
N THR A 26 3.17 -1.98 -17.90
CA THR A 26 3.97 -2.06 -16.68
C THR A 26 3.53 -3.26 -15.83
N PRO A 27 4.20 -4.43 -15.98
CA PRO A 27 3.92 -5.60 -15.15
C PRO A 27 4.51 -5.44 -13.75
N PHE A 28 4.12 -6.31 -12.83
CA PHE A 28 4.73 -6.40 -11.51
C PHE A 28 6.14 -6.99 -11.60
N VAL A 29 7.16 -6.13 -11.51
CA VAL A 29 8.57 -6.52 -11.42
C VAL A 29 9.02 -6.48 -9.95
N TRP A 30 8.76 -7.56 -9.23
CA TRP A 30 9.08 -7.66 -7.81
C TRP A 30 10.60 -7.69 -7.57
N LYS A 31 11.06 -6.87 -6.61
CA LYS A 31 12.46 -6.78 -6.19
C LYS A 31 12.64 -7.47 -4.85
N LYS A 32 13.63 -8.35 -4.76
CA LYS A 32 14.12 -8.91 -3.48
C LYS A 32 15.26 -8.03 -2.94
N PRO A 33 15.36 -7.80 -1.63
CA PRO A 33 16.55 -7.17 -1.06
C PRO A 33 17.75 -8.09 -1.26
N ALA A 34 18.96 -7.51 -1.35
CA ALA A 34 20.21 -8.27 -1.47
C ALA A 34 20.52 -9.15 -0.24
N THR A 35 19.84 -8.92 0.89
CA THR A 35 20.09 -9.64 2.14
C THR A 35 19.30 -10.95 2.20
N LYS A 36 19.98 -12.05 2.57
CA LYS A 36 19.40 -13.40 2.73
C LYS A 36 18.55 -13.54 4.01
N LYS A 37 17.52 -12.71 4.19
CA LYS A 37 16.54 -12.91 5.28
C LYS A 37 15.46 -13.87 4.81
N LEU A 38 15.24 -14.96 5.54
CA LEU A 38 14.14 -15.90 5.27
C LEU A 38 13.01 -15.69 6.30
N PRO A 39 11.74 -15.61 5.88
CA PRO A 39 11.30 -15.55 4.48
C PRO A 39 11.63 -14.21 3.81
N THR A 40 12.01 -14.28 2.54
CA THR A 40 12.45 -13.14 1.73
C THR A 40 11.28 -12.19 1.50
N PRO A 41 11.40 -10.90 1.86
CA PRO A 41 10.41 -9.91 1.48
C PRO A 41 10.63 -9.46 0.03
N TYR A 42 9.56 -9.06 -0.62
CA TYR A 42 9.53 -8.53 -1.98
C TYR A 42 8.90 -7.15 -1.96
N SER A 43 9.41 -6.25 -2.80
CA SER A 43 8.76 -4.96 -3.03
C SER A 43 8.65 -4.63 -4.51
N PHE A 44 7.59 -3.92 -4.85
CA PHE A 44 7.39 -3.36 -6.19
C PHE A 44 7.06 -1.88 -6.05
N ARG A 45 7.50 -1.07 -6.99
CA ARG A 45 7.18 0.35 -7.02
C ARG A 45 6.98 0.80 -8.46
N THR A 46 5.91 1.55 -8.71
CA THR A 46 5.68 2.22 -9.98
C THR A 46 5.11 3.61 -9.77
N SER A 47 5.52 4.55 -10.62
CA SER A 47 4.88 5.86 -10.73
C SER A 47 3.50 5.72 -11.37
N LEU A 48 2.66 6.74 -11.21
CA LEU A 48 1.32 6.81 -11.78
C LEU A 48 1.23 7.98 -12.75
N ALA A 49 0.55 7.76 -13.88
CA ALA A 49 0.20 8.84 -14.79
C ALA A 49 -0.99 9.64 -14.24
N LEU A 50 -1.04 10.93 -14.54
CA LEU A 50 -2.12 11.85 -14.13
C LEU A 50 -3.14 12.10 -15.25
N ASP A 51 -2.87 11.60 -16.45
CA ASP A 51 -3.71 11.69 -17.64
C ASP A 51 -3.80 10.33 -18.34
N VAL A 52 -4.86 10.15 -19.13
CA VAL A 52 -5.14 8.88 -19.83
C VAL A 52 -4.14 8.64 -20.96
N GLU A 53 -3.62 9.73 -21.53
CA GLU A 53 -2.61 9.74 -22.58
C GLU A 53 -1.20 9.41 -22.04
N GLN A 54 -1.04 9.36 -20.72
CA GLN A 54 0.22 9.06 -20.01
C GLN A 54 1.38 9.98 -20.40
N THR A 55 1.08 11.26 -20.54
CA THR A 55 2.05 12.30 -20.88
C THR A 55 2.59 13.01 -19.64
N THR A 56 1.83 12.98 -18.54
CA THR A 56 2.11 13.67 -17.29
C THR A 56 2.18 12.67 -16.14
N PHE A 57 3.27 12.74 -15.39
CA PHE A 57 3.47 11.97 -14.17
C PHE A 57 3.73 12.94 -13.03
N ALA A 58 3.07 12.74 -11.89
CA ALA A 58 3.42 13.50 -10.70
C ALA A 58 4.77 13.03 -10.16
N GLU A 59 5.67 13.99 -9.94
CA GLU A 59 6.90 13.74 -9.21
C GLU A 59 6.56 13.23 -7.79
N ASP A 60 7.27 12.20 -7.34
CA ASP A 60 7.08 11.58 -6.02
C ASP A 60 5.68 11.00 -5.72
N TRP A 61 4.87 10.71 -6.76
CA TRP A 61 3.63 9.92 -6.61
C TRP A 61 3.81 8.51 -7.15
N PHE A 62 3.66 7.51 -6.28
CA PHE A 62 3.84 6.12 -6.68
C PHE A 62 3.01 5.16 -5.85
N VAL A 63 2.67 4.03 -6.47
CA VAL A 63 2.25 2.84 -5.74
C VAL A 63 3.49 2.11 -5.27
N GLU A 64 3.51 1.76 -4.00
CA GLU A 64 4.47 0.84 -3.42
C GLU A 64 3.74 -0.39 -2.89
N LEU A 65 4.23 -1.56 -3.29
CA LEU A 65 3.77 -2.85 -2.81
C LEU A 65 4.88 -3.50 -2.00
N TYR A 66 4.49 -4.16 -0.93
CA TYR A 66 5.33 -5.02 -0.13
C TYR A 66 4.63 -6.35 0.06
N TYR A 67 5.38 -7.44 -0.07
CA TYR A 67 4.89 -8.79 0.18
C TYR A 67 5.94 -9.61 0.91
N LYS A 68 5.53 -10.39 1.90
CA LYS A 68 6.39 -11.36 2.56
C LYS A 68 5.58 -12.58 2.95
N LYS A 69 5.96 -13.73 2.39
CA LYS A 69 5.33 -15.01 2.71
C LYS A 69 5.50 -15.35 4.19
N SER A 70 4.44 -15.82 4.83
CA SER A 70 4.50 -16.36 6.18
C SER A 70 5.19 -17.73 6.18
N PRO A 71 6.12 -18.00 7.13
CA PRO A 71 6.70 -19.33 7.28
C PRO A 71 5.80 -20.27 8.09
N VAL A 72 4.72 -19.77 8.69
CA VAL A 72 3.83 -20.54 9.58
C VAL A 72 2.57 -20.98 8.81
N PRO A 73 2.28 -22.28 8.71
CA PRO A 73 1.06 -22.77 8.05
C PRO A 73 -0.21 -22.19 8.68
N GLY A 74 -1.16 -21.78 7.84
CA GLY A 74 -2.43 -21.20 8.28
C GLY A 74 -2.37 -19.73 8.69
N VAL A 75 -1.17 -19.14 8.80
CA VAL A 75 -1.00 -17.69 9.00
C VAL A 75 -0.94 -17.02 7.63
N ARG A 76 -1.71 -15.93 7.47
CA ARG A 76 -1.75 -15.13 6.23
C ARG A 76 -0.36 -14.58 5.89
N ASP A 77 -0.10 -14.27 4.62
CA ASP A 77 1.13 -13.59 4.23
C ASP A 77 1.07 -12.11 4.58
N THR A 78 2.22 -11.46 4.82
CA THR A 78 2.26 -10.01 4.98
C THR A 78 2.14 -9.33 3.63
N LEU A 79 1.23 -8.39 3.53
CA LEU A 79 0.97 -7.56 2.35
C LEU A 79 0.84 -6.10 2.78
N SER A 80 1.45 -5.19 2.04
CA SER A 80 1.16 -3.76 2.13
C SER A 80 0.99 -3.20 0.74
N ILE A 81 -0.10 -2.47 0.53
CA ILE A 81 -0.45 -1.78 -0.72
C ILE A 81 -0.57 -0.30 -0.38
N THR A 82 0.32 0.54 -0.92
CA THR A 82 0.43 1.92 -0.46
C THR A 82 0.50 2.92 -1.62
N LEU A 83 -0.28 4.00 -1.51
CA LEU A 83 -0.09 5.23 -2.27
C LEU A 83 0.87 6.14 -1.49
N ILE A 84 2.01 6.43 -2.10
CA ILE A 84 2.98 7.40 -1.60
C ILE A 84 2.85 8.70 -2.38
N VAL A 85 2.85 9.81 -1.67
CA VAL A 85 2.80 11.18 -2.18
C VAL A 85 3.85 11.98 -1.44
N ASN A 86 4.81 12.58 -2.16
CA ASN A 86 5.86 13.40 -1.56
C ASN A 86 6.57 12.68 -0.38
N LYS A 87 6.89 11.39 -0.60
CA LYS A 87 7.56 10.50 0.37
C LYS A 87 6.76 10.23 1.64
N SER A 88 5.45 10.50 1.63
CA SER A 88 4.53 10.26 2.74
C SER A 88 3.47 9.24 2.34
N ARG A 89 3.10 8.37 3.28
CA ARG A 89 2.05 7.36 3.12
C ARG A 89 0.69 8.05 3.26
N VAL A 90 -0.14 7.98 2.22
CA VAL A 90 -1.42 8.68 2.18
C VAL A 90 -2.59 7.72 2.35
N VAL A 91 -2.77 6.80 1.41
CA VAL A 91 -3.74 5.71 1.51
C VAL A 91 -2.97 4.41 1.46
N ALA A 92 -3.35 3.45 2.31
CA ALA A 92 -2.76 2.15 2.21
C ALA A 92 -3.57 1.06 2.89
N ILE A 93 -3.39 -0.16 2.42
CA ILE A 93 -3.94 -1.35 3.04
C ILE A 93 -2.78 -2.19 3.54
N ASP A 94 -2.79 -2.51 4.83
CA ASP A 94 -1.89 -3.51 5.41
C ASP A 94 -2.69 -4.75 5.75
N ASP A 95 -2.20 -5.90 5.30
CA ASP A 95 -2.71 -7.21 5.72
C ASP A 95 -1.59 -8.06 6.30
N ASN A 96 -1.83 -8.54 7.52
CA ASN A 96 -0.94 -9.31 8.38
C ASN A 96 0.49 -8.75 8.56
N GLY A 97 0.98 -8.72 9.79
CA GLY A 97 2.37 -8.34 10.08
C GLY A 97 2.58 -8.08 11.56
N PRO A 98 3.84 -7.93 12.01
CA PRO A 98 4.13 -7.57 13.39
C PRO A 98 3.77 -6.09 13.62
N SER A 99 2.48 -5.82 13.82
CA SER A 99 1.96 -4.48 14.06
C SER A 99 0.77 -4.55 15.02
N SER A 100 0.78 -3.67 16.02
CA SER A 100 -0.40 -3.33 16.82
C SER A 100 -0.75 -1.89 16.48
N HIS A 101 -1.51 -1.69 15.40
CA HIS A 101 -1.86 -0.34 14.96
C HIS A 101 -2.85 0.26 15.95
N MET A 102 -2.45 1.31 16.67
CA MET A 102 -3.34 2.06 17.54
C MET A 102 -3.59 3.44 16.95
N ASN A 103 -4.85 3.79 16.78
CA ASN A 103 -5.26 5.10 16.30
C ASN A 103 -5.02 6.17 17.36
N LYS A 104 -3.86 6.84 17.28
CA LYS A 104 -3.48 7.94 18.19
C LYS A 104 -4.03 9.30 17.76
N VAL A 105 -4.59 9.39 16.56
CA VAL A 105 -5.18 10.59 15.95
C VAL A 105 -6.61 10.29 15.50
N GLY A 106 -7.40 11.32 15.20
CA GLY A 106 -8.78 11.16 14.75
C GLY A 106 -9.80 11.29 15.86
N VAL A 107 -9.61 12.25 16.77
CA VAL A 107 -10.56 12.50 17.85
C VAL A 107 -11.97 12.69 17.27
N GLY A 108 -12.93 11.93 17.77
CA GLY A 108 -14.31 11.95 17.29
C GLY A 108 -14.63 11.01 16.12
N LEU A 109 -13.63 10.30 15.58
CA LEU A 109 -13.84 9.24 14.58
C LEU A 109 -14.09 7.87 15.26
N PRO A 110 -14.79 6.93 14.59
CA PRO A 110 -15.28 5.69 15.22
C PRO A 110 -14.20 4.84 15.90
N PHE A 111 -13.01 4.77 15.32
CA PHE A 111 -11.91 3.92 15.79
C PHE A 111 -10.83 4.68 16.58
N TYR A 112 -11.09 5.90 17.04
CA TYR A 112 -10.11 6.66 17.84
C TYR A 112 -9.73 5.90 19.12
N GLN A 113 -8.43 5.86 19.45
CA GLN A 113 -7.83 5.14 20.59
C GLN A 113 -8.07 3.62 20.60
N GLN A 114 -8.56 3.05 19.50
CA GLN A 114 -8.70 1.61 19.37
C GLN A 114 -7.47 1.00 18.71
N VAL A 115 -7.21 -0.26 19.05
CA VAL A 115 -6.27 -1.10 18.29
C VAL A 115 -7.03 -1.65 17.09
N VAL A 116 -6.51 -1.41 15.91
CA VAL A 116 -7.05 -1.87 14.64
C VAL A 116 -6.15 -3.00 14.14
N ASP A 117 -6.70 -4.21 14.07
CA ASP A 117 -5.99 -5.38 13.56
C ASP A 117 -6.02 -5.43 12.03
N HIS A 118 -5.43 -6.46 11.43
CA HIS A 118 -5.34 -6.63 9.99
C HIS A 118 -6.48 -7.51 9.43
N PRO A 119 -6.96 -7.24 8.21
CA PRO A 119 -6.53 -6.15 7.35
C PRO A 119 -7.09 -4.81 7.81
N HIS A 120 -6.38 -3.72 7.53
CA HIS A 120 -6.89 -2.38 7.78
C HIS A 120 -6.48 -1.39 6.71
N LEU A 121 -7.33 -0.38 6.54
CA LEU A 121 -7.14 0.72 5.62
C LEU A 121 -6.64 1.95 6.38
N HIS A 122 -5.45 2.40 6.07
CA HIS A 122 -4.98 3.73 6.43
C HIS A 122 -5.56 4.79 5.51
N ILE A 123 -6.05 5.86 6.12
CA ILE A 123 -6.55 7.05 5.42
C ILE A 123 -6.00 8.31 6.08
N PRO A 124 -5.82 9.41 5.33
CA PRO A 124 -5.50 10.69 5.92
C PRO A 124 -6.75 11.26 6.59
N ILE A 125 -6.55 12.01 7.67
CA ILE A 125 -7.57 12.76 8.38
C ILE A 125 -7.08 14.21 8.56
N ALA A 126 -7.99 15.13 8.90
CA ALA A 126 -7.66 16.55 9.02
C ALA A 126 -6.46 16.82 9.97
N GLU A 127 -6.33 16.01 11.02
CA GLU A 127 -5.25 16.12 12.01
C GLU A 127 -3.91 15.54 11.52
N ALA A 128 -3.92 14.60 10.58
CA ALA A 128 -2.72 13.90 10.13
C ALA A 128 -2.94 13.15 8.80
N SER A 129 -1.97 13.22 7.89
CA SER A 129 -1.96 12.42 6.66
C SER A 129 -1.64 10.93 6.88
N TYR A 130 -1.23 10.55 8.10
CA TYR A 130 -0.91 9.19 8.48
C TYR A 130 -1.27 8.93 9.95
N GLY A 131 -1.59 7.68 10.29
CA GLY A 131 -1.74 7.22 11.66
C GLY A 131 -3.18 6.96 12.12
N TYR A 132 -4.17 7.21 11.26
CA TYR A 132 -5.52 6.69 11.42
C TYR A 132 -5.72 5.49 10.49
N ALA A 133 -6.38 4.45 10.98
CA ALA A 133 -6.76 3.28 10.22
C ALA A 133 -8.18 2.81 10.58
N GLU A 134 -8.84 2.18 9.63
CA GLU A 134 -10.15 1.53 9.78
C GLU A 134 -10.01 0.03 9.52
N PRO A 135 -10.65 -0.84 10.33
CA PRO A 135 -10.61 -2.28 10.11
C PRO A 135 -11.30 -2.64 8.79
N LEU A 136 -10.77 -3.66 8.12
CA LEU A 136 -11.38 -4.27 6.95
C LEU A 136 -11.75 -5.72 7.25
N ASP A 137 -12.78 -6.21 6.58
CA ASP A 137 -13.10 -7.63 6.61
C ASP A 137 -11.98 -8.44 5.94
N SER A 138 -11.68 -9.61 6.51
CA SER A 138 -10.75 -10.55 5.89
C SER A 138 -11.27 -10.97 4.53
N THR A 139 -10.46 -10.76 3.49
CA THR A 139 -10.82 -11.07 2.10
C THR A 139 -9.58 -11.50 1.31
N THR A 140 -9.74 -11.71 0.01
CA THR A 140 -8.64 -12.10 -0.87
C THR A 140 -7.70 -10.92 -1.15
N VAL A 141 -6.44 -11.21 -1.46
CA VAL A 141 -5.45 -10.21 -1.90
C VAL A 141 -5.97 -9.41 -3.09
N GLN A 142 -6.65 -10.06 -4.04
CA GLN A 142 -7.23 -9.38 -5.21
C GLN A 142 -8.33 -8.38 -4.81
N ALA A 143 -9.19 -8.73 -3.86
CA ALA A 143 -10.23 -7.83 -3.38
C ALA A 143 -9.64 -6.63 -2.61
N LEU A 144 -8.58 -6.84 -1.83
CA LEU A 144 -7.83 -5.75 -1.20
C LEU A 144 -7.19 -4.83 -2.24
N TRP A 145 -6.64 -5.40 -3.31
CA TRP A 145 -6.07 -4.63 -4.42
C TRP A 145 -7.12 -3.75 -5.11
N GLU A 146 -8.27 -4.32 -5.46
CA GLU A 146 -9.38 -3.58 -6.07
C GLU A 146 -9.92 -2.47 -5.15
N LEU A 147 -10.06 -2.77 -3.85
CA LEU A 147 -10.44 -1.78 -2.85
C LEU A 147 -9.42 -0.63 -2.79
N PHE A 148 -8.12 -0.95 -2.76
CA PHE A 148 -7.07 0.07 -2.76
C PHE A 148 -7.15 0.95 -4.01
N LEU A 149 -7.27 0.36 -5.20
CA LEU A 149 -7.36 1.09 -6.46
C LEU A 149 -8.55 2.06 -6.45
N ALA A 150 -9.72 1.58 -6.00
CA ALA A 150 -10.91 2.42 -5.86
C ALA A 150 -10.70 3.55 -4.85
N ARG A 151 -10.13 3.26 -3.68
CA ARG A 151 -9.87 4.26 -2.62
C ARG A 151 -8.82 5.28 -3.02
N ALA A 152 -7.87 4.91 -3.86
CA ALA A 152 -6.82 5.78 -4.37
C ALA A 152 -7.18 6.45 -5.70
N ASN A 153 -8.36 6.21 -6.28
CA ASN A 153 -8.77 6.69 -7.60
C ASN A 153 -7.75 6.33 -8.72
N ILE A 154 -7.33 5.07 -8.73
CA ILE A 154 -6.39 4.51 -9.72
C ILE A 154 -7.15 3.61 -10.70
N THR A 155 -6.91 3.79 -12.00
CA THR A 155 -7.54 3.01 -13.08
C THR A 155 -6.49 2.34 -13.98
N GLY A 156 -6.91 1.34 -14.78
CA GLY A 156 -6.04 0.66 -15.75
C GLY A 156 -5.01 -0.29 -15.15
N ALA A 157 -5.03 -0.50 -13.83
CA ALA A 157 -4.11 -1.42 -13.16
C ALA A 157 -4.42 -2.89 -13.51
N PRO A 158 -3.39 -3.75 -13.66
CA PRO A 158 -3.59 -5.16 -13.91
C PRO A 158 -4.17 -5.88 -12.69
N ARG A 159 -4.63 -7.12 -12.91
CA ARG A 159 -4.94 -8.06 -11.83
C ARG A 159 -3.70 -8.24 -10.94
N PHE A 160 -3.89 -8.31 -9.63
CA PHE A 160 -2.77 -8.44 -8.71
C PHE A 160 -2.05 -9.77 -8.89
N GLU A 161 -0.74 -9.72 -9.07
CA GLU A 161 0.12 -10.89 -9.20
C GLU A 161 1.17 -10.87 -8.09
N LEU A 162 1.11 -11.89 -7.23
CA LEU A 162 2.16 -12.13 -6.25
C LEU A 162 3.45 -12.54 -6.96
N PRO A 163 4.63 -12.32 -6.36
CA PRO A 163 5.88 -12.78 -6.94
C PRO A 163 5.80 -14.29 -7.15
N GLU A 164 5.85 -14.73 -8.41
CA GLU A 164 5.85 -16.15 -8.76
C GLU A 164 7.07 -16.84 -8.12
N PHE A 165 6.90 -18.12 -7.79
CA PHE A 165 8.02 -19.01 -7.46
C PHE A 165 9.09 -19.05 -8.56
N GLY A 166 8.82 -18.59 -9.80
CA GLY A 166 9.74 -18.58 -10.94
C GLY A 166 10.55 -17.29 -11.17
N GLN A 167 10.17 -16.14 -10.60
CA GLN A 167 11.09 -14.99 -10.45
C GLN A 167 12.02 -15.17 -9.25
N MET A 168 11.72 -16.15 -8.40
CA MET A 168 12.63 -16.65 -7.40
C MET A 168 13.63 -17.54 -8.12
N GLY A 169 14.78 -16.99 -8.49
CA GLY A 169 15.92 -17.76 -8.97
C GLY A 169 16.17 -18.93 -8.01
N PHE A 170 15.67 -20.10 -8.40
CA PHE A 170 16.21 -21.36 -7.99
C PHE A 170 17.52 -21.45 -8.75
N ASP A 171 18.62 -21.10 -8.08
CA ASP A 171 19.90 -21.68 -8.43
C ASP A 171 19.71 -23.19 -8.20
N VAL A 172 19.55 -23.92 -9.31
CA VAL A 172 19.67 -25.38 -9.35
C VAL A 172 21.12 -25.74 -9.14
#